data_AF-A0A1D1YNV8-F1
#
_entry.id   AF-A0A1D1YNV8-F1
#
_cell.length_a   1.000
_cell.length_b   1.000
_cell.length_c   1.000
_cell.angle_alpha   90.00
_cell.angle_beta   90.00
_cell.angle_gamma   90.00
#
_symmetry.space_group_name_H-M   'P 1'
#
loop_
_entity.id
_entity.type
_entity.pdbx_description
1 polymer ?
#
loop_
_entity_poly.entity_id
_entity_poly.type
_entity_poly.pdbx_seq_one_letter_code
_entity_poly.pdbx_strand_id
1 'polypeptide(L)'
;MNQKFIFAFILLATFSMVNATPHQFRKRGSLFNACSTTQATQANTLSFNSFNVTINPDPLVAGAVESFNVFGTLNSDTSSSTQLVILFTDSYQNLLAPPYIQQVNTPIKSGTQFSINAQQVPAPAILPQDSLTYSISVILGYPTSDMRQPLSIYGCASSGFQSDIYSVLGNSYPVAGNPF
;
A
#
# COMPACT_ATOMS: atom_id res chain seq x y z
N MET A 1 37.24 -34.50 33.75
CA MET A 1 36.52 -33.48 32.96
C MET A 1 36.22 -32.30 33.89
N ASN A 2 36.76 -31.12 33.60
CA ASN A 2 36.72 -29.99 34.55
C ASN A 2 35.30 -29.44 34.70
N GLN A 3 34.75 -29.52 35.90
CA GLN A 3 33.37 -29.12 36.26
C GLN A 3 33.03 -27.68 35.82
N LYS A 4 34.03 -26.81 35.77
CA LYS A 4 33.93 -25.40 35.31
C LYS A 4 33.62 -25.27 33.81
N PHE A 5 34.08 -26.20 32.98
CA PHE A 5 33.84 -26.15 31.53
C PHE A 5 32.41 -26.56 31.18
N ILE A 6 31.85 -27.53 31.89
CA ILE A 6 30.45 -27.95 31.71
C ILE A 6 29.50 -26.79 31.98
N PHE A 7 29.78 -26.00 33.03
CA PHE A 7 28.97 -24.84 33.39
C PHE A 7 29.00 -23.74 32.33
N ALA A 8 30.17 -23.50 31.73
CA ALA A 8 30.33 -22.54 30.64
C ALA A 8 29.57 -22.95 29.38
N PHE A 9 29.57 -24.24 29.03
CA PHE A 9 28.80 -24.75 27.89
C PHE A 9 27.29 -24.69 28.11
N ILE A 10 26.81 -24.99 29.32
CA ILE A 10 25.38 -24.86 29.65
C ILE A 10 24.96 -23.39 29.58
N LEU A 11 25.75 -22.47 30.13
CA LEU A 11 25.48 -21.02 30.03
C LEU A 11 25.45 -20.55 28.56
N LEU A 12 26.40 -20.97 27.73
CA LEU A 12 26.46 -20.59 26.32
C LEU A 12 25.26 -21.15 25.54
N ALA A 13 24.84 -22.38 25.83
CA ALA A 13 23.66 -22.99 25.23
C ALA A 13 22.37 -22.29 25.66
N THR A 14 22.23 -21.94 26.95
CA THR A 14 21.05 -21.19 27.42
C THR A 14 21.03 -19.77 26.86
N PHE A 15 22.18 -19.09 26.77
CA PHE A 15 22.29 -17.76 26.12
C PHE A 15 21.98 -17.81 24.61
N SER A 16 22.38 -18.87 23.91
CA SER A 16 22.06 -19.04 22.50
C SER A 16 20.57 -19.35 22.27
N MET A 17 19.91 -20.07 23.19
CA MET A 17 18.48 -20.33 23.11
C MET A 17 17.63 -19.08 23.39
N VAL A 18 18.04 -18.18 24.31
CA VAL A 18 17.31 -16.91 24.51
C VAL A 18 17.52 -15.90 23.37
N ASN A 19 18.64 -15.98 22.64
CA ASN A 19 18.83 -15.16 21.43
C ASN A 19 18.17 -15.77 20.17
N ALA A 20 17.70 -17.01 20.25
CA ALA A 20 16.84 -17.64 19.26
C ALA A 20 15.35 -17.43 19.62
N THR A 21 14.98 -16.22 20.06
CA THR A 21 13.60 -15.81 19.81
C THR A 21 13.49 -15.76 18.29
N PRO A 22 12.66 -16.61 17.65
CA PRO A 22 12.34 -16.32 16.29
C PRO A 22 11.76 -14.92 16.36
N HIS A 23 12.32 -14.00 15.58
CA HIS A 23 11.62 -12.79 15.20
C HIS A 23 10.35 -13.27 14.49
N GLN A 24 9.37 -13.74 15.27
CA GLN A 24 7.98 -13.76 14.91
C GLN A 24 7.67 -12.28 14.84
N PHE A 25 8.04 -11.68 13.70
CA PHE A 25 7.55 -10.40 13.27
C PHE A 25 6.05 -10.52 13.39
N ARG A 26 5.57 -10.03 14.53
CA ARG A 26 4.18 -9.97 14.90
C ARG A 26 3.52 -9.42 13.66
N LYS A 27 2.64 -10.21 13.04
CA LYS A 27 1.74 -9.80 11.99
C LYS A 27 0.99 -8.56 12.50
N ARG A 28 1.60 -7.37 12.33
CA ARG A 28 1.04 -6.10 12.78
C ARG A 28 -0.02 -5.77 11.75
N GLY A 29 -1.18 -5.34 12.23
CA GLY A 29 -2.21 -4.83 11.33
C GLY A 29 -1.64 -3.75 10.42
N SER A 30 -2.14 -3.68 9.19
CA SER A 30 -1.68 -2.73 8.19
C SER A 30 -1.96 -1.31 8.68
N LEU A 31 -0.89 -0.55 8.94
CA LEU A 31 -0.96 0.88 9.24
C LEU A 31 -0.83 1.66 7.94
N PHE A 32 -1.86 2.42 7.60
CA PHE A 32 -1.88 3.29 6.43
C PHE A 32 -1.51 4.72 6.83
N ASN A 33 -0.53 5.27 6.13
CA ASN A 33 -0.05 6.65 6.29
C ASN A 33 -0.37 7.47 5.05
N ALA A 34 -0.29 8.79 5.16
CA ALA A 34 -0.30 9.67 4.00
C ALA A 34 0.88 9.33 3.07
N CYS A 35 0.67 9.37 1.76
CA CYS A 35 1.75 9.11 0.84
C CYS A 35 2.65 10.33 0.68
N SER A 36 3.95 10.08 0.54
CA SER A 36 4.93 11.12 0.20
C SER A 36 4.99 11.36 -1.30
N THR A 37 5.27 12.59 -1.71
CA THR A 37 5.67 12.91 -3.08
C THR A 37 7.15 13.22 -3.15
N THR A 38 7.88 12.50 -4.01
CA THR A 38 9.30 12.80 -4.32
C THR A 38 9.48 13.61 -5.61
N GLN A 39 8.39 14.03 -6.27
CA GLN A 39 8.43 14.97 -7.39
C GLN A 39 8.65 16.40 -6.89
N ALA A 40 9.86 16.69 -6.40
CA ALA A 40 10.38 18.04 -6.27
C ALA A 40 10.95 18.51 -7.62
N THR A 41 10.11 18.61 -8.65
CA THR A 41 10.43 19.50 -9.78
C THR A 41 10.10 20.92 -9.32
N GLN A 42 11.10 21.81 -9.33
CA GLN A 42 11.01 23.21 -8.90
C GLN A 42 9.65 23.84 -9.24
N ALA A 43 8.80 24.01 -8.22
CA ALA A 43 7.68 24.96 -8.09
C ALA A 43 6.41 24.41 -7.42
N ASN A 44 6.17 23.09 -7.33
CA ASN A 44 4.93 22.58 -6.71
C ASN A 44 5.18 21.34 -5.85
N THR A 45 5.16 21.49 -4.53
CA THR A 45 4.95 20.37 -3.61
C THR A 45 3.52 19.88 -3.83
N LEU A 46 3.35 18.77 -4.55
CA LEU A 46 2.05 18.13 -4.72
C LEU A 46 1.65 17.52 -3.38
N SER A 47 0.80 18.20 -2.61
CA SER A 47 0.22 17.65 -1.39
C SER A 47 -1.09 16.94 -1.72
N PHE A 48 -1.12 15.61 -1.56
CA PHE A 48 -2.34 14.82 -1.71
C PHE A 48 -3.17 14.86 -0.43
N ASN A 49 -4.50 14.80 -0.54
CA ASN A 49 -5.32 14.53 0.64
C ASN A 49 -4.97 13.16 1.19
N SER A 50 -4.80 13.06 2.51
CA SER A 50 -4.77 11.78 3.19
C SER A 50 -6.19 11.33 3.53
N PHE A 51 -6.40 10.03 3.52
CA PHE A 51 -7.63 9.40 4.00
C PHE A 51 -7.30 8.12 4.76
N ASN A 52 -8.31 7.55 5.41
CA ASN A 52 -8.15 6.32 6.18
C ASN A 52 -8.51 5.11 5.33
N VAL A 53 -7.83 3.99 5.61
CA VAL A 53 -8.08 2.71 4.99
C VAL A 53 -8.09 1.65 6.08
N THR A 54 -9.09 0.77 6.04
CA THR A 54 -9.08 -0.49 6.77
C THR A 54 -9.18 -1.65 5.80
N ILE A 55 -8.54 -2.78 6.14
CA ILE A 55 -8.52 -3.99 5.31
C ILE A 55 -9.09 -5.18 6.08
N ASN A 56 -9.57 -6.18 5.35
CA ASN A 56 -9.98 -7.45 5.94
C ASN A 56 -9.83 -8.62 4.93
N PRO A 57 -9.13 -9.70 5.32
CA PRO A 57 -8.39 -9.89 6.59
C PRO A 57 -7.22 -8.92 6.83
N ASP A 58 -6.94 -8.63 8.11
CA ASP A 58 -5.78 -7.84 8.56
C ASP A 58 -4.90 -8.65 9.53
N PRO A 59 -3.63 -8.94 9.18
CA PRO A 59 -2.94 -8.58 7.94
C PRO A 59 -3.40 -9.40 6.74
N LEU A 60 -3.11 -8.87 5.56
CA LEU A 60 -3.32 -9.52 4.27
C LEU A 60 -2.88 -10.99 4.26
N VAL A 61 -3.64 -11.80 3.52
CA VAL A 61 -3.32 -13.20 3.28
C VAL A 61 -2.95 -13.36 1.80
N ALA A 62 -1.74 -13.86 1.53
CA ALA A 62 -1.28 -14.06 0.16
C ALA A 62 -2.24 -14.96 -0.63
N GLY A 63 -2.59 -14.53 -1.84
CA GLY A 63 -3.52 -15.21 -2.74
C GLY A 63 -4.98 -15.22 -2.28
N ALA A 64 -5.32 -14.56 -1.17
CA ALA A 64 -6.69 -14.43 -0.71
C ALA A 64 -7.42 -13.30 -1.43
N VAL A 65 -8.73 -13.29 -1.22
CA VAL A 65 -9.61 -12.21 -1.64
C VAL A 65 -9.81 -11.28 -0.46
N GLU A 66 -9.53 -10.01 -0.67
CA GLU A 66 -9.45 -8.98 0.35
C GLU A 66 -10.57 -7.94 0.18
N SER A 67 -10.86 -7.24 1.27
CA SER A 67 -11.79 -6.11 1.28
C SER A 67 -11.10 -4.88 1.86
N PHE A 68 -11.37 -3.73 1.26
CA PHE A 68 -10.82 -2.44 1.66
C PHE A 68 -11.99 -1.46 1.89
N ASN A 69 -11.99 -0.79 3.05
CA ASN A 69 -12.88 0.32 3.30
C ASN A 69 -12.06 1.61 3.35
N VAL A 70 -12.33 2.52 2.42
CA VAL A 70 -11.62 3.78 2.23
C VAL A 70 -12.55 4.91 2.61
N PHE A 71 -12.16 5.74 3.58
CA PHE A 71 -13.04 6.77 4.12
C PHE A 71 -12.29 7.98 4.63
N GLY A 72 -12.96 9.13 4.62
CA GLY A 72 -12.38 10.39 5.08
C GLY A 72 -13.09 11.58 4.46
N THR A 73 -12.34 12.67 4.31
CA THR A 73 -12.81 13.93 3.71
C THR A 73 -11.77 14.41 2.71
N LEU A 74 -12.20 14.84 1.53
CA LEU A 74 -11.34 15.45 0.52
C LEU A 74 -11.46 16.98 0.56
N ASN A 75 -10.39 17.69 0.23
CA ASN A 75 -10.38 19.15 0.09
C ASN A 75 -10.82 19.65 -1.30
N SER A 76 -11.12 18.74 -2.22
CA SER A 76 -11.51 19.05 -3.60
C SER A 76 -12.69 18.18 -4.03
N ASP A 77 -13.50 18.72 -4.95
CA ASP A 77 -14.57 17.98 -5.60
C ASP A 77 -13.97 16.93 -6.55
N THR A 78 -14.51 15.72 -6.51
CA THR A 78 -14.15 14.68 -7.48
C THR A 78 -15.08 14.71 -8.69
N SER A 79 -14.66 14.13 -9.81
CA SER A 79 -15.46 14.01 -11.04
C SER A 79 -16.20 12.67 -11.12
N SER A 80 -17.07 12.51 -12.13
CA SER A 80 -17.65 11.20 -12.46
C SER A 80 -16.66 10.20 -13.05
N SER A 81 -15.46 10.63 -13.44
CA SER A 81 -14.37 9.76 -13.91
C SER A 81 -13.45 9.29 -12.78
N THR A 82 -13.86 9.52 -11.52
CA THR A 82 -13.07 9.15 -10.35
C THR A 82 -12.99 7.64 -10.20
N GLN A 83 -11.81 7.16 -9.85
CA GLN A 83 -11.49 5.76 -9.66
C GLN A 83 -10.75 5.57 -8.34
N LEU A 84 -11.08 4.47 -7.68
CA LEU A 84 -10.29 3.90 -6.61
C LEU A 84 -9.31 2.89 -7.22
N VAL A 85 -8.02 3.10 -6.96
CA VAL A 85 -6.93 2.25 -7.46
C VAL A 85 -6.18 1.67 -6.27
N ILE A 86 -6.01 0.36 -6.24
CA ILE A 86 -5.23 -0.35 -5.21
C ILE A 86 -4.08 -1.08 -5.88
N LEU A 87 -2.86 -0.85 -5.38
CA LEU A 87 -1.61 -1.36 -5.92
C LEU A 87 -0.84 -2.11 -4.84
N PHE A 88 -0.24 -3.23 -5.22
CA PHE A 88 0.70 -3.98 -4.41
C PHE A 88 2.05 -3.96 -5.11
N THR A 89 3.10 -3.46 -4.45
CA THR A 89 4.43 -3.33 -5.05
C THR A 89 5.54 -3.85 -4.17
N ASP A 90 6.61 -4.35 -4.78
CA ASP A 90 7.87 -4.66 -4.07
C ASP A 90 8.71 -3.40 -3.82
N SER A 91 9.81 -3.52 -3.09
CA SER A 91 10.76 -2.42 -2.82
C SER A 91 11.38 -1.77 -4.06
N TYR A 92 11.32 -2.44 -5.22
CA TYR A 92 11.78 -1.93 -6.51
C TYR A 92 10.65 -1.27 -7.32
N GLN A 93 9.46 -1.13 -6.73
CA GLN A 93 8.27 -0.54 -7.32
C GLN A 93 7.67 -1.37 -8.46
N ASN A 94 8.00 -2.66 -8.53
CA ASN A 94 7.34 -3.59 -9.44
C ASN A 94 6.00 -4.02 -8.86
N LEU A 95 5.00 -4.19 -9.72
CA LEU A 95 3.71 -4.76 -9.33
C LEU A 95 3.86 -6.23 -8.90
N LEU A 96 3.29 -6.55 -7.74
CA LEU A 96 3.15 -7.92 -7.25
C LEU A 96 1.86 -8.60 -7.76
N ALA A 97 0.90 -7.80 -8.21
CA ALA A 97 -0.35 -8.23 -8.83
C ALA A 97 -0.89 -7.12 -9.76
N PRO A 98 -1.78 -7.44 -10.72
CA PRO A 98 -2.47 -6.42 -11.50
C PRO A 98 -3.19 -5.40 -10.59
N PRO A 99 -3.22 -4.11 -10.95
CA PRO A 99 -3.95 -3.10 -10.20
C PRO A 99 -5.43 -3.45 -10.06
N TYR A 100 -5.99 -3.29 -8.87
CA TYR A 100 -7.44 -3.27 -8.70
C TYR A 100 -7.95 -1.87 -9.00
N ILE A 101 -8.96 -1.77 -9.87
CA ILE A 101 -9.54 -0.50 -10.30
C ILE A 101 -11.06 -0.58 -10.15
N GLN A 102 -11.63 0.37 -9.41
CA GLN A 102 -13.07 0.49 -9.22
C GLN A 102 -13.53 1.91 -9.54
N GLN A 103 -14.57 2.05 -10.37
CA GLN A 103 -15.20 3.34 -10.64
C GLN A 103 -15.94 3.84 -9.39
N VAL A 104 -15.77 5.12 -9.08
CA VAL A 104 -16.50 5.82 -8.02
C VAL A 104 -17.67 6.57 -8.68
N ASN A 105 -18.82 5.91 -8.72
CA ASN A 105 -19.99 6.35 -9.49
C ASN A 105 -20.61 7.66 -8.98
N THR A 106 -20.36 8.01 -7.72
CA THR A 106 -20.91 9.23 -7.10
C THR A 106 -19.77 10.20 -6.83
N PRO A 107 -19.74 11.38 -7.49
CA PRO A 107 -18.79 12.44 -7.18
C PRO A 107 -18.82 12.80 -5.69
N ILE A 108 -17.65 12.90 -5.08
CA ILE A 108 -17.47 13.32 -3.69
C ILE A 108 -17.30 14.83 -3.67
N LYS A 109 -18.05 15.51 -2.82
CA LYS A 109 -17.92 16.96 -2.63
C LYS A 109 -16.84 17.29 -1.63
N SER A 110 -16.09 18.35 -1.89
CA SER A 110 -15.10 18.89 -0.96
C SER A 110 -15.72 19.14 0.42
N GLY A 111 -14.98 18.79 1.47
CA GLY A 111 -15.42 18.93 2.86
C GLY A 111 -16.46 17.91 3.33
N THR A 112 -16.96 17.03 2.45
CA THR A 112 -17.92 15.98 2.83
C THR A 112 -17.24 14.66 3.18
N GLN A 113 -17.81 13.95 4.14
CA GLN A 113 -17.34 12.62 4.51
C GLN A 113 -17.74 11.61 3.44
N PHE A 114 -16.79 10.77 3.02
CA PHE A 114 -17.02 9.68 2.09
C PHE A 114 -16.65 8.33 2.71
N SER A 115 -17.23 7.26 2.16
CA SER A 115 -16.81 5.87 2.41
C SER A 115 -17.02 5.06 1.14
N ILE A 116 -15.97 4.35 0.71
CA ILE A 116 -15.95 3.50 -0.49
C ILE A 116 -15.53 2.12 -0.03
N ASN A 117 -16.35 1.13 -0.36
CA ASN A 117 -16.02 -0.28 -0.15
C ASN A 117 -15.50 -0.87 -1.46
N ALA A 118 -14.25 -1.33 -1.44
CA ALA A 118 -13.70 -2.20 -2.46
C ALA A 118 -13.76 -3.64 -1.94
N GLN A 119 -14.53 -4.46 -2.65
CA GLN A 119 -14.73 -5.86 -2.35
C GLN A 119 -14.03 -6.67 -3.44
N GLN A 120 -13.67 -7.90 -3.11
CA GLN A 120 -13.07 -8.82 -4.08
C GLN A 120 -11.71 -8.36 -4.64
N VAL A 121 -10.90 -7.69 -3.81
CA VAL A 121 -9.55 -7.26 -4.21
C VAL A 121 -8.62 -8.48 -4.15
N PRO A 122 -8.04 -8.94 -5.27
CA PRO A 122 -7.15 -10.09 -5.26
C PRO A 122 -5.80 -9.69 -4.64
N ALA A 123 -5.43 -10.32 -3.52
CA ALA A 123 -4.08 -10.18 -2.98
C ALA A 123 -3.06 -10.88 -3.88
N PRO A 124 -1.81 -10.39 -3.95
CA PRO A 124 -0.73 -11.09 -4.61
C PRO A 124 -0.59 -12.53 -4.11
N ALA A 125 -0.40 -13.48 -5.03
CA ALA A 125 -0.22 -14.90 -4.69
C ALA A 125 1.02 -15.14 -3.82
N ILE A 126 2.03 -14.27 -3.96
CA ILE A 126 3.24 -14.27 -3.17
C ILE A 126 3.38 -12.89 -2.54
N LEU A 127 3.30 -12.83 -1.21
CA LEU A 127 3.66 -11.66 -0.44
C LEU A 127 5.02 -11.91 0.21
N PRO A 128 5.97 -10.96 0.10
CA PRO A 128 7.16 -11.00 0.92
C PRO A 128 6.79 -11.09 2.41
N GLN A 129 7.53 -11.88 3.18
CA GLN A 129 7.18 -12.14 4.59
C GLN A 129 7.24 -10.89 5.49
N ASP A 130 7.86 -9.81 5.01
CA ASP A 130 8.00 -8.55 5.75
C ASP A 130 7.27 -7.39 5.04
N SER A 131 6.42 -6.67 5.77
CA SER A 131 5.78 -5.42 5.35
C SER A 131 6.77 -4.29 4.99
N LEU A 132 8.06 -4.43 5.30
CA LEU A 132 9.11 -3.52 4.83
C LEU A 132 9.57 -3.81 3.40
N THR A 133 9.16 -4.94 2.83
CA THR A 133 9.60 -5.39 1.49
C THR A 133 8.51 -5.33 0.44
N TYR A 134 7.27 -5.03 0.84
CA TYR A 134 6.19 -4.67 -0.05
C TYR A 134 5.43 -3.45 0.47
N SER A 135 4.72 -2.75 -0.41
CA SER A 135 3.82 -1.66 -0.05
C SER A 135 2.46 -1.84 -0.68
N ILE A 136 1.44 -1.34 0.01
CA ILE A 136 0.06 -1.24 -0.47
C ILE A 136 -0.21 0.24 -0.69
N SER A 137 -0.60 0.64 -1.90
CA SER A 137 -0.99 2.02 -2.20
C SER A 137 -2.46 2.07 -2.61
N VAL A 138 -3.22 2.90 -1.93
CA VAL A 138 -4.65 3.15 -2.17
C VAL A 138 -4.81 4.58 -2.63
N ILE A 139 -5.37 4.77 -3.83
CA ILE A 139 -5.37 6.06 -4.52
C ILE A 139 -6.77 6.37 -5.00
N LEU A 140 -7.22 7.60 -4.76
CA LEU A 140 -8.39 8.18 -5.42
C LEU A 140 -7.91 9.17 -6.46
N GLY A 141 -8.32 8.98 -7.70
CA GLY A 141 -7.89 9.83 -8.81
C GLY A 141 -8.74 9.64 -10.05
N TYR A 142 -8.37 10.28 -11.15
CA TYR A 142 -9.02 10.10 -12.45
C TYR A 142 -7.96 9.93 -13.55
N PRO A 143 -8.24 9.10 -14.57
CA PRO A 143 -7.29 8.87 -15.66
C PRO A 143 -7.06 10.16 -16.43
N THR A 144 -5.83 10.38 -16.89
CA THR A 144 -5.47 11.50 -17.77
C THR A 144 -5.04 10.99 -19.15
N SER A 145 -5.01 11.90 -20.13
CA SER A 145 -4.45 11.62 -21.45
C SER A 145 -2.91 11.69 -21.49
N ASP A 146 -2.25 12.15 -20.41
CA ASP A 146 -0.80 12.23 -20.35
C ASP A 146 -0.21 10.88 -19.94
N MET A 147 0.50 10.24 -20.87
CA MET A 147 1.18 8.97 -20.61
C MET A 147 2.24 9.05 -19.50
N ARG A 148 2.76 10.25 -19.19
CA ARG A 148 3.72 10.46 -18.10
C ARG A 148 3.04 10.62 -16.73
N GLN A 149 1.75 10.94 -16.73
CA GLN A 149 0.92 11.09 -15.53
C GLN A 149 -0.46 10.46 -15.78
N PRO A 150 -0.53 9.13 -15.96
CA PRO A 150 -1.74 8.47 -16.46
C PRO A 150 -2.93 8.59 -15.49
N LEU A 151 -2.69 9.02 -14.25
CA LEU A 151 -3.70 9.27 -13.23
C LEU A 151 -3.41 10.58 -12.50
N SER A 152 -4.40 11.47 -12.42
CA SER A 152 -4.38 12.65 -11.55
C SER A 152 -5.01 12.30 -10.21
N ILE A 153 -4.34 12.66 -9.12
CA ILE A 153 -4.64 12.13 -7.77
C ILE A 153 -5.37 13.19 -6.93
N TYR A 154 -6.52 12.82 -6.36
CA TYR A 154 -7.25 13.59 -5.36
C TYR A 154 -6.70 13.35 -3.94
N GLY A 155 -6.38 12.09 -3.64
CA GLY A 155 -5.88 11.68 -2.34
C GLY A 155 -5.30 10.28 -2.37
N CYS A 156 -4.54 9.94 -1.35
CA CYS A 156 -3.93 8.63 -1.25
C CYS A 156 -3.61 8.22 0.20
N ALA A 157 -3.46 6.91 0.40
CA ALA A 157 -2.93 6.31 1.61
C ALA A 157 -2.04 5.11 1.26
N SER A 158 -0.95 4.90 2.00
CA SER A 158 -0.02 3.80 1.76
C SER A 158 0.37 3.07 3.05
N SER A 159 0.53 1.75 2.97
CA SER A 159 1.06 0.91 4.05
C SER A 159 2.32 0.18 3.59
N GLY A 160 3.25 -0.09 4.52
CA GLY A 160 4.55 -0.70 4.23
C GLY A 160 5.65 0.35 4.05
N PHE A 161 6.62 0.07 3.17
CA PHE A 161 7.63 1.07 2.81
C PHE A 161 7.00 2.22 1.99
N GLN A 162 7.64 3.38 2.03
CA GLN A 162 7.13 4.56 1.32
C GLN A 162 7.41 4.43 -0.20
N SER A 163 6.36 4.22 -1.01
CA SER A 163 6.46 4.18 -2.47
C SER A 163 6.28 5.57 -3.09
N ASP A 164 6.99 5.84 -4.19
CA ASP A 164 6.71 6.98 -5.09
C ASP A 164 5.57 6.57 -6.03
N ILE A 165 4.41 7.21 -5.85
CA ILE A 165 3.19 6.80 -6.52
C ILE A 165 3.25 7.06 -8.03
N TYR A 166 3.95 8.11 -8.48
CA TYR A 166 3.97 8.44 -9.90
C TYR A 166 4.83 7.47 -10.72
N SER A 167 5.95 7.03 -10.17
CA SER A 167 6.79 6.02 -10.82
C SER A 167 6.09 4.66 -10.89
N VAL A 168 5.33 4.29 -9.85
CA VAL A 168 4.50 3.08 -9.90
C VAL A 168 3.42 3.21 -10.97
N LEU A 169 2.64 4.29 -10.97
CA LEU A 169 1.52 4.49 -11.91
C LEU A 169 1.99 4.55 -13.36
N GLY A 170 3.10 5.23 -13.66
CA GLY A 170 3.64 5.32 -15.02
C GLY A 170 4.00 3.97 -15.64
N ASN A 171 4.39 2.99 -14.82
CA ASN A 171 4.75 1.64 -15.28
C ASN A 171 3.58 0.63 -15.26
N SER A 172 2.48 0.98 -14.58
CA SER A 172 1.52 -0.02 -14.08
C SER A 172 0.07 0.27 -14.48
N TYR A 173 -0.27 1.54 -14.68
CA TYR A 173 -1.65 1.93 -14.89
C TYR A 173 -2.04 1.75 -16.36
N PRO A 174 -3.16 1.09 -16.68
CA PRO A 174 -3.60 0.94 -18.06
C PRO A 174 -3.84 2.33 -18.65
N VAL A 175 -3.02 2.69 -19.64
CA VAL A 175 -3.19 3.96 -20.37
C VAL A 175 -4.55 3.92 -21.03
N ALA A 176 -5.41 4.89 -20.71
CA ALA A 176 -6.70 5.05 -21.37
C ALA A 176 -6.46 5.42 -22.84
N GLY A 177 -6.34 4.39 -23.69
CA GLY A 177 -5.93 4.56 -25.08
C GLY A 177 -5.55 3.25 -25.76
N ASN A 178 -6.48 2.29 -25.83
CA ASN A 178 -6.66 1.48 -27.03
C ASN A 178 -8.05 0.83 -27.00
N PRO A 179 -9.02 1.31 -27.79
CA PRO A 179 -10.15 0.48 -28.16
C PRO A 179 -9.66 -0.57 -29.14
N PHE A 180 -9.69 -1.85 -28.74
CA PHE A 180 -9.82 -2.96 -29.67
C PHE A 180 -11.21 -3.55 -29.49
#